data_AF-A0A4Q4BBR0-F1
#
_entry.id   AF-A0A4Q4BBR0-F1
#
_cell.length_a   1.000
_cell.length_b   1.000
_cell.length_c   1.000
_cell.angle_alpha   90.00
_cell.angle_beta   90.00
_cell.angle_gamma   90.00
#
_symmetry.space_group_name_H-M   'P 1'
#
loop_
_entity.id
_entity.type
_entity.pdbx_description
1 polymer ?
#
loop_
_entity_poly.entity_id
_entity_poly.type
_entity_poly.pdbx_seq_one_letter_code
_entity_poly.pdbx_strand_id
1 'polypeptide(L)' 'MTNSVHTNTGAAIALQNLNSTTSRLDLTQNRVSTGLKVQGAKDNAAVWAIAQNQRADFSSLDSVKNSMNRAT' A
#
# COMPACT_ATOMS: atom_id res chain seq x y z
N MET A 1 28.20 -28.92 17.33
CA MET A 1 29.09 -27.79 17.00
C MET A 1 28.33 -26.49 17.22
N THR A 2 28.32 -25.99 18.45
CA THR A 2 27.49 -24.86 18.91
C THR A 2 28.33 -23.73 19.51
N ASN A 3 29.64 -23.68 19.25
CA ASN A 3 30.51 -22.59 19.71
C ASN A 3 31.24 -21.96 18.53
N SER A 4 30.51 -21.16 17.74
CA SER A 4 31.12 -20.17 16.84
C SER A 4 30.93 -18.81 17.49
N VAL A 5 32.00 -18.22 18.03
CA VAL A 5 31.97 -16.91 18.70
C VAL A 5 31.86 -15.76 17.68
N HIS A 6 32.27 -16.02 16.43
CA HIS A 6 32.28 -15.02 15.36
C HIS A 6 30.99 -14.93 14.55
N THR A 7 30.25 -16.03 14.38
CA THR A 7 29.03 -16.04 13.56
C THR A 7 27.90 -16.72 14.31
N ASN A 8 26.95 -15.90 14.79
CA ASN A 8 25.74 -16.38 15.44
C ASN A 8 24.58 -16.44 14.44
N THR A 9 24.37 -17.62 13.85
CA THR A 9 23.28 -17.88 12.90
C THR A 9 21.90 -17.67 13.51
N GLY A 10 21.72 -17.94 14.81
CA GLY A 10 20.48 -17.66 15.53
C GLY A 10 20.17 -16.16 15.59
N ALA A 11 21.18 -15.32 15.84
CA ALA A 11 21.03 -13.86 15.81
C ALA A 11 20.75 -13.34 14.39
N ALA A 12 21.35 -13.92 13.36
CA ALA A 12 21.08 -13.56 11.97
C ALA A 12 19.62 -13.87 11.55
N ILE A 13 19.09 -15.02 11.97
CA ILE A 13 17.68 -15.39 11.75
C ILE A 13 16.74 -14.46 12.53
N ALA A 14 17.08 -14.15 13.78
CA ALA A 14 16.32 -13.18 14.57
C ALA A 14 16.30 -11.80 13.92
N LEU A 15 17.43 -11.32 13.39
CA LEU A 15 17.52 -10.06 12.66
C LEU A 15 16.71 -10.08 11.36
N GLN A 16 16.72 -11.21 10.63
CA GLN A 16 15.88 -11.38 9.44
C GLN A 16 14.39 -11.29 9.79
N ASN A 17 13.97 -11.95 10.87
CA ASN A 17 12.60 -11.89 11.36
C ASN A 17 12.22 -10.48 11.83
N LEU A 18 13.14 -9.79 12.53
CA LEU A 18 12.93 -8.42 12.96
C LEU A 18 12.75 -7.49 11.75
N ASN A 19 13.65 -7.55 10.76
CA ASN A 19 13.56 -6.74 9.54
C ASN A 19 12.26 -7.03 8.77
N SER A 20 11.85 -8.29 8.67
CA SER A 20 10.57 -8.68 8.06
C SER A 20 9.37 -8.09 8.83
N THR A 21 9.43 -8.09 10.16
CA THR A 21 8.39 -7.53 11.03
C THR A 21 8.33 -6.01 10.91
N THR A 22 9.47 -5.33 10.90
CA THR A 22 9.56 -3.88 10.69
C THR A 22 8.99 -3.49 9.33
N SER A 23 9.34 -4.22 8.26
CA SER A 23 8.79 -3.98 6.92
C SER A 23 7.26 -4.13 6.89
N ARG A 24 6.70 -5.14 7.57
CA ARG A 24 5.25 -5.33 7.70
C ARG A 24 4.59 -4.23 8.53
N LEU A 25 5.26 -3.75 9.58
CA LEU A 25 4.78 -2.65 10.41
C LEU A 25 4.71 -1.36 9.59
N ASP A 26 5.74 -1.04 8.80
CA ASP A 26 5.76 0.14 7.94
C ASP A 26 4.62 0.12 6.91
N LEU A 27 4.38 -1.02 6.27
CA LEU A 27 3.24 -1.20 5.36
C LEU A 27 1.89 -0.98 6.07
N THR A 28 1.75 -1.50 7.29
CA THR A 28 0.54 -1.33 8.09
C THR A 28 0.35 0.13 8.50
N GLN A 29 1.42 0.80 8.93
CA GLN A 29 1.41 2.20 9.30
C GLN A 29 1.02 3.10 8.11
N ASN A 30 1.55 2.81 6.91
CA ASN A 30 1.19 3.52 5.69
C ASN A 30 -0.30 3.35 5.34
N ARG A 31 -0.84 2.14 5.50
CA ARG A 31 -2.29 1.89 5.30
C ARG A 31 -3.15 2.62 6.32
N VAL A 32 -2.74 2.63 7.58
CA VAL A 32 -3.47 3.36 8.65
C VAL A 32 -3.42 4.87 8.40
N SER A 33 -2.26 5.41 8.02
CA SER A 33 -2.09 6.84 7.76
C SER A 33 -2.86 7.33 6.54
N THR A 34 -2.99 6.51 5.51
CA THR A 34 -3.67 6.88 4.25
C THR A 34 -5.14 6.48 4.22
N GLY A 35 -5.53 5.52 5.07
CA GLY A 35 -6.82 4.83 5.01
C GLY A 35 -6.98 3.93 3.77
N LEU A 36 -5.96 3.80 2.92
CA LEU A 36 -6.02 3.05 1.67
C LEU A 36 -5.29 1.72 1.79
N LYS A 37 -5.94 0.64 1.34
CA LYS A 37 -5.29 -0.69 1.23
C LYS A 37 -4.22 -0.72 0.14
N VAL A 38 -4.44 0.03 -0.94
CA VAL A 38 -3.55 0.18 -2.10
C VAL A 38 -3.34 1.68 -2.28
N GLN A 39 -2.19 2.20 -1.86
CA GLN A 39 -1.88 3.62 -1.96
C GLN A 39 -1.36 3.96 -3.36
N GLY A 40 -0.53 3.07 -3.94
CA GLY A 40 0.12 3.32 -5.23
C GLY A 40 0.22 2.09 -6.13
N ALA A 41 0.71 2.32 -7.35
CA ALA A 41 0.94 1.26 -8.33
C ALA A 41 1.95 0.20 -7.86
N LYS A 42 2.86 0.56 -6.93
CA LYS A 42 3.81 -0.39 -6.32
C LYS A 42 3.13 -1.40 -5.39
N ASP A 43 2.01 -1.04 -4.76
CA ASP A 43 1.28 -1.94 -3.86
C ASP A 43 0.45 -2.95 -4.65
N ASN A 44 -0.22 -2.47 -5.71
CA ASN A 44 -0.93 -3.30 -6.70
C ASN A 44 -1.26 -2.46 -7.95
N ALA A 45 -0.47 -2.61 -9.01
CA ALA A 45 -0.62 -1.82 -10.23
C ALA A 45 -2.01 -2.00 -10.88
N ALA A 46 -2.54 -3.22 -10.90
CA ALA A 46 -3.83 -3.52 -11.51
C ALA A 46 -4.99 -2.86 -10.73
N VAL A 47 -5.04 -3.04 -9.41
CA VAL A 47 -6.09 -2.45 -8.56
C VAL A 47 -5.98 -0.92 -8.54
N TRP A 48 -4.76 -0.38 -8.48
CA TRP A 48 -4.55 1.05 -8.53
C TRP A 48 -5.01 1.66 -9.87
N ALA A 49 -4.71 1.01 -11.00
CA ALA A 49 -5.18 1.45 -12.32
C ALA A 49 -6.71 1.38 -12.46
N ILE A 50 -7.35 0.33 -11.95
CA ILE A 50 -8.81 0.22 -11.93
C ILE A 50 -9.42 1.33 -11.07
N ALA A 51 -8.89 1.56 -9.87
CA ALA A 51 -9.36 2.63 -8.99
C ALA A 51 -9.19 4.02 -9.63
N GLN A 52 -8.09 4.22 -10.37
CA GLN A 52 -7.85 5.49 -11.07
C GLN A 52 -8.83 5.72 -12.22
N ASN A 53 -9.16 4.68 -13.00
CA ASN A 53 -10.20 4.74 -14.03
C ASN A 53 -11.58 5.04 -13.41
N GLN A 54 -11.95 4.32 -12.36
CA GLN A 54 -13.22 4.57 -11.65
C GLN A 54 -13.31 6.01 -11.14
N ARG A 55 -12.22 6.56 -10.58
CA ARG A 55 -12.19 7.95 -10.12
C ARG A 55 -12.37 8.96 -11.26
N ALA A 56 -11.83 8.66 -12.45
CA ALA A 56 -12.04 9.47 -13.64
C ALA A 56 -13.51 9.40 -14.10
N ASP A 57 -14.10 8.20 -14.10
CA ASP A 57 -15.53 8.01 -14.44
C ASP A 57 -16.44 8.79 -13.50
N PHE A 58 -16.20 8.73 -12.18
CA PHE A 58 -16.94 9.52 -11.20
C PHE A 58 -16.84 11.03 -11.45
N SER A 59 -15.65 11.55 -11.76
CA SER A 59 -15.45 12.97 -12.07
C SER A 59 -16.20 13.39 -13.35
N SER A 60 -16.23 12.51 -14.35
CA SER A 60 -16.97 12.73 -15.59
C SER A 60 -18.48 12.79 -15.33
N LEU A 61 -19.00 11.82 -14.57
CA LEU A 61 -20.42 11.77 -14.18
C LEU A 61 -20.83 13.00 -13.37
N ASP A 62 -19.99 13.45 -12.43
CA ASP A 62 -20.26 14.68 -11.67
C ASP A 62 -20.31 15.91 -12.56
N SER A 63 -19.41 15.99 -13.55
CA SER A 63 -19.40 17.08 -14.54
C SER A 63 -20.67 17.08 -15.40
N VAL A 64 -21.13 15.92 -15.85
CA VAL A 64 -22.39 15.76 -16.59
C VAL A 64 -23.58 16.19 -15.72
N LYS A 65 -23.63 15.75 -14.47
CA LYS A 65 -24.67 16.14 -13.52
C LYS A 65 -24.70 17.66 -13.29
N ASN A 66 -23.53 18.28 -13.12
CA ASN A 66 -23.41 19.74 -12.99
C ASN A 66 -23.88 20.47 -14.26
N SER A 67 -23.59 19.93 -15.45
CA SER A 67 -24.10 20.48 -16.70
C SER A 67 -25.63 20.35 -16.83
N MET A 68 -26.21 19.23 -16.40
CA MET A 68 -27.66 19.03 -16.40
C MET A 68 -28.36 19.98 -15.43
N ASN A 69 -27.85 20.11 -14.20
CA ASN A 69 -28.39 21.04 -13.20
C ASN A 69 -28.32 22.50 -13.65
N ARG A 70 -27.36 22.86 -14.51
CA ARG A 70 -27.26 24.19 -15.10
C ARG A 70 -28.23 24.43 -16.26
N ALA A 71 -28.74 23.36 -16.88
CA ALA A 71 -29.64 23.44 -18.03
C ALA A 71 -31.12 23.50 -17.63
N THR A 72 -31.43 23.12 -16.39
CA THR A 72 -32.77 23.21 -15.75
C THR A 72 -32.85 24.40 -14.81
#